data_AF-A0A8T3TB47-F1
#
_entry.id   AF-A0A8T3TB47-F1
#
_cell.length_a   1.000
_cell.length_b   1.000
_cell.length_c   1.000
_cell.angle_alpha   90.00
_cell.angle_beta   90.00
_cell.angle_gamma   90.00
#
_symmetry.space_group_name_H-M   'P 1'
#
loop_
_entity.id
_entity.type
_entity.pdbx_description
1 polymer ?
#
loop_
_entity_poly.entity_id
_entity_poly.type
_entity_poly.pdbx_seq_one_letter_code
_entity_poly.pdbx_strand_id
1 'polypeptide(L)'
;RRGLPYGPWLPESAPDDGVDRGIVFLFIGASIARQFEFVQEVWINDGTFAGLGPDKDAVLGANDGAGTMTIPVKGKIYPKIRGIARFVTVKGGGYFFLPSIRALGHLATAGAGAAERTPRPPSIPPERAITAASITDPGGPP
;
A
#
# COMPACT_ATOMS: atom_id res chain seq x y z
N ARG A 1 10.56 -11.83 0.29
CA ARG A 1 11.31 -10.55 0.40
C ARG A 1 12.34 -10.51 -0.71
N ARG A 2 12.42 -9.40 -1.47
CA ARG A 2 13.35 -9.20 -2.60
C ARG A 2 13.94 -7.78 -2.58
N GLY A 3 14.38 -7.33 -1.41
CA GLY A 3 14.94 -5.99 -1.25
C GLY A 3 16.34 -5.86 -1.84
N LEU A 4 16.72 -4.63 -2.20
CA LEU A 4 18.04 -4.28 -2.74
C LEU A 4 18.58 -3.05 -2.00
N PRO A 5 19.86 -3.04 -1.60
CA PRO A 5 20.46 -1.84 -1.03
C PRO A 5 20.53 -0.71 -2.08
N TYR A 6 20.48 0.54 -1.64
CA TYR A 6 20.77 1.72 -2.45
C TYR A 6 21.73 2.66 -1.73
N GLY A 7 22.41 3.49 -2.52
CA GLY A 7 23.46 4.39 -2.03
C GLY A 7 24.82 3.68 -1.94
N PRO A 8 25.92 4.46 -1.86
CA PRO A 8 27.25 3.91 -1.66
C PRO A 8 27.41 3.31 -0.26
N TRP A 9 28.29 2.31 -0.14
CA TRP A 9 28.69 1.76 1.14
C TRP A 9 29.35 2.84 2.00
N LEU A 10 29.06 2.82 3.30
CA LEU A 10 29.74 3.67 4.27
C LEU A 10 31.21 3.22 4.38
N PRO A 11 32.19 4.12 4.23
CA PRO A 11 33.60 3.78 4.47
C PRO A 11 33.81 3.28 5.90
N GLU A 12 34.63 2.24 6.10
CA GLU A 12 34.84 1.64 7.43
C GLU A 12 35.35 2.63 8.49
N SER A 13 36.02 3.70 8.07
CA SER A 13 36.57 4.73 8.95
C SER A 13 35.57 5.78 9.40
N ALA A 14 34.36 5.81 8.85
CA ALA A 14 33.37 6.86 9.10
C ALA A 14 32.15 6.31 9.85
N PRO A 15 31.73 6.91 10.97
CA PRO A 15 30.49 6.53 11.66
C PRO A 15 29.24 6.97 10.88
N ASP A 16 29.32 8.10 10.17
CA ASP A 16 28.34 8.62 9.23
C ASP A 16 29.08 9.60 8.28
N ASP A 17 28.63 9.69 7.04
CA ASP A 17 29.14 10.61 6.01
C ASP A 17 28.02 11.52 5.45
N GLY A 18 26.80 11.43 5.98
CA GLY A 18 25.64 12.22 5.58
C GLY A 18 25.04 11.83 4.22
N VAL A 19 25.53 10.79 3.55
CA VAL A 19 25.00 10.34 2.26
C VAL A 19 23.76 9.45 2.45
N ASP A 20 22.71 9.70 1.67
CA ASP A 20 21.48 8.91 1.73
C ASP A 20 21.71 7.47 1.26
N ARG A 21 21.30 6.51 2.08
CA ARG A 21 21.49 5.08 1.86
C ARG A 21 20.42 4.27 2.57
N GLY A 22 20.19 3.05 2.10
CA GLY A 22 19.27 2.14 2.76
C GLY A 22 18.90 0.97 1.87
N ILE A 23 17.64 0.56 1.96
CA ILE A 23 17.10 -0.57 1.21
C ILE A 23 15.83 -0.15 0.46
N VAL A 24 15.76 -0.49 -0.81
CA VAL A 24 14.49 -0.56 -1.54
C VAL A 24 13.86 -1.90 -1.14
N PHE A 25 12.84 -1.85 -0.29
CA PHE A 25 12.18 -3.04 0.21
C PHE A 25 11.07 -3.51 -0.75
N LEU A 26 11.13 -4.79 -1.16
CA LEU A 26 10.09 -5.43 -1.96
C LEU A 26 9.55 -6.68 -1.25
N PHE A 27 8.22 -6.75 -1.16
CA PHE A 27 7.47 -7.88 -0.66
C PHE A 27 6.45 -8.34 -1.71
N ILE A 28 6.29 -9.66 -1.82
CA ILE A 28 5.26 -10.28 -2.66
C ILE A 28 4.48 -11.22 -1.74
N GLY A 29 3.16 -11.05 -1.74
CA GLY A 29 2.22 -11.85 -0.97
C GLY A 29 0.84 -11.82 -1.61
N ALA A 30 -0.03 -12.71 -1.13
CA ALA A 30 -1.40 -12.81 -1.62
C ALA A 30 -2.36 -11.86 -0.90
N SER A 31 -2.02 -11.42 0.32
CA SER A 31 -2.82 -10.47 1.09
C SER A 31 -1.91 -9.51 1.85
N ILE A 32 -1.94 -8.24 1.47
CA ILE A 32 -1.12 -7.19 2.09
C ILE A 32 -1.50 -7.02 3.56
N ALA A 33 -2.80 -6.92 3.84
CA ALA A 33 -3.35 -6.80 5.20
C ALA A 33 -2.86 -7.90 6.14
N ARG A 34 -2.97 -9.16 5.73
CA ARG A 34 -2.64 -10.32 6.59
C ARG A 34 -1.15 -10.65 6.66
N GLN A 35 -0.32 -10.03 5.83
CA GLN A 35 1.09 -10.41 5.72
C GLN A 35 2.01 -9.22 5.95
N PHE A 36 1.98 -8.21 5.08
CA PHE A 36 2.89 -7.08 5.22
C PHE A 36 2.44 -6.14 6.34
N GLU A 37 1.19 -5.71 6.31
CA GLU A 37 0.65 -4.77 7.30
C GLU A 37 0.59 -5.41 8.68
N PHE A 38 0.13 -6.66 8.78
CA PHE A 38 0.12 -7.38 10.04
C PHE A 38 1.51 -7.47 10.70
N VAL A 39 2.56 -7.76 9.93
CA VAL A 39 3.93 -7.80 10.48
C VAL A 39 4.38 -6.40 10.90
N GLN A 40 4.12 -5.37 10.10
CA GLN A 40 4.50 -3.99 10.42
C GLN A 40 3.77 -3.46 11.67
N GLU A 41 2.47 -3.69 11.76
CA GLU A 41 1.62 -3.18 12.86
C GLU A 41 1.79 -4.02 14.11
N VAL A 42 1.54 -5.33 14.01
CA VAL A 42 1.39 -6.22 15.18
C VAL A 42 2.71 -6.78 15.65
N TRP A 43 3.72 -6.95 14.79
CA TRP A 43 5.00 -7.53 15.23
C TRP A 43 6.09 -6.50 15.45
N ILE A 44 6.15 -5.49 14.58
CA ILE A 44 7.22 -4.49 14.59
C ILE A 44 6.85 -3.29 15.47
N ASN A 45 5.59 -2.87 15.48
CA ASN A 45 5.17 -1.64 16.18
C ASN A 45 4.33 -1.88 17.44
N ASP A 46 3.97 -3.12 17.73
CA ASP A 46 3.26 -3.51 18.94
C ASP A 46 3.92 -4.76 19.55
N GLY A 47 4.53 -4.62 20.73
CA GLY A 47 5.15 -5.74 21.44
C GLY A 47 4.16 -6.61 22.22
N THR A 48 2.88 -6.21 22.29
CA THR A 48 1.87 -6.84 23.15
C THR A 48 1.64 -8.30 22.78
N PHE A 49 1.66 -8.65 21.48
CA PHE A 49 1.50 -10.03 21.03
C PHE A 49 2.54 -10.99 21.61
N ALA A 50 3.74 -10.48 21.92
CA ALA A 50 4.86 -11.22 22.49
C ALA A 50 5.01 -11.01 24.01
N GLY A 51 4.06 -10.32 24.65
CA GLY A 51 4.13 -9.98 26.08
C GLY A 51 5.17 -8.91 26.41
N LEU A 52 5.61 -8.11 25.43
CA LEU A 52 6.60 -7.04 25.61
C LEU A 52 5.97 -5.65 25.83
N GLY A 53 4.64 -5.57 25.79
CA GLY A 53 3.89 -4.32 26.01
C GLY A 53 4.21 -3.28 24.92
N PRO A 54 4.57 -2.03 25.28
CA PRO A 54 4.78 -0.95 24.31
C PRO A 54 6.12 -1.03 23.56
N ASP A 55 6.92 -2.07 23.80
CA ASP A 55 8.19 -2.27 23.10
C ASP A 55 7.94 -2.44 21.59
N LYS A 56 8.77 -1.77 20.79
CA LYS A 56 8.78 -1.88 19.32
C LYS A 56 10.05 -2.61 18.90
N ASP A 57 10.09 -3.10 17.67
CA ASP A 57 11.33 -3.58 17.08
C ASP A 57 12.38 -2.45 17.11
N ALA A 58 13.59 -2.76 17.61
CA ALA A 58 14.61 -1.76 17.85
C ALA A 58 15.19 -1.15 16.56
N VAL A 59 15.05 -1.82 15.41
CA VAL A 59 15.66 -1.43 14.13
C VAL A 59 14.60 -0.85 13.19
N LEU A 60 13.51 -1.58 12.98
CA LEU A 60 12.46 -1.28 12.00
C LEU A 60 11.23 -0.62 12.62
N GLY A 61 11.10 -0.66 13.95
CA GLY A 61 10.00 -0.02 14.65
C GLY A 61 9.96 1.47 14.36
N ALA A 62 8.74 2.03 14.36
CA ALA A 62 8.48 3.46 14.32
C ALA A 62 8.85 4.11 15.67
N ASN A 63 10.13 3.99 16.04
CA ASN A 63 10.74 4.61 17.19
C ASN A 63 10.87 6.12 16.96
N ASP A 64 10.88 6.89 18.03
CA ASP A 64 10.93 8.36 18.05
C ASP A 64 12.00 8.88 19.02
N GLY A 65 12.93 8.01 19.44
CA GLY A 65 13.93 8.33 20.44
C GLY A 65 13.45 8.11 21.88
N ALA A 66 12.18 7.75 22.12
CA ALA A 66 11.66 7.39 23.44
C ALA A 66 11.38 5.88 23.61
N GLY A 67 11.60 5.09 22.56
CA GLY A 67 11.31 3.65 22.52
C GLY A 67 12.08 2.84 23.56
N THR A 68 11.53 1.67 23.90
CA THR A 68 12.14 0.70 24.80
C THR A 68 12.35 -0.65 24.14
N MET A 69 13.45 -1.31 24.50
CA MET A 69 13.75 -2.69 24.11
C MET A 69 14.05 -3.50 25.36
N THR A 70 13.16 -4.44 25.68
CA THR A 70 13.33 -5.41 26.77
C THR A 70 14.15 -6.61 26.27
N ILE A 71 15.21 -6.96 26.99
CA ILE A 71 16.05 -8.12 26.66
C ILE A 71 15.62 -9.29 27.57
N PRO A 72 15.01 -10.36 27.03
CA PRO A 72 14.61 -11.50 27.84
C PRO A 72 15.84 -12.27 28.33
N VAL A 73 16.03 -12.33 29.65
CA VAL A 73 17.12 -13.07 30.31
C VAL A 73 16.51 -14.02 31.34
N LYS A 74 16.80 -15.32 31.21
CA LYS A 74 16.24 -16.36 32.09
C LYS A 74 16.63 -16.13 33.55
N GLY A 75 15.65 -16.23 34.45
CA GLY A 75 15.86 -16.19 35.90
C GLY A 75 16.21 -14.81 36.47
N LYS A 76 16.02 -13.74 35.71
CA LYS A 76 16.29 -12.36 36.13
C LYS A 76 15.14 -11.44 35.73
N ILE A 77 15.06 -10.28 36.38
CA ILE A 77 14.24 -9.16 35.90
C ILE A 77 14.82 -8.74 34.54
N TYR A 78 13.96 -8.61 33.52
CA TYR A 78 14.40 -8.29 32.18
C TYR A 78 15.00 -6.87 32.12
N PRO A 79 16.29 -6.72 31.76
CA PRO A 79 16.87 -5.41 31.55
C PRO A 79 16.19 -4.72 30.36
N LYS A 80 16.02 -3.41 30.47
CA LYS A 80 15.41 -2.57 29.44
C LYS A 80 16.41 -1.54 28.95
N ILE A 81 16.63 -1.50 27.64
CA ILE A 81 17.28 -0.38 26.97
C ILE A 81 16.19 0.65 26.67
N ARG A 82 16.46 1.92 27.01
CA ARG A 82 15.55 3.04 26.77
C ARG A 82 16.18 4.02 25.80
N GLY A 83 15.35 4.84 25.19
CA GLY A 83 15.82 5.89 24.29
C GLY A 83 16.22 5.33 22.93
N ILE A 84 15.56 4.28 22.46
CA ILE A 84 15.85 3.68 21.16
C ILE A 84 15.57 4.72 20.06
N ALA A 85 16.63 5.06 19.33
CA ALA A 85 16.58 5.99 18.20
C ALA A 85 15.89 5.36 16.98
N ARG A 86 15.49 6.20 16.03
CA ARG A 86 15.01 5.74 14.72
C ARG A 86 16.20 5.49 13.80
N PHE A 87 16.47 4.23 13.46
CA PHE A 87 17.52 3.87 12.52
C PHE A 87 17.04 3.82 11.07
N VAL A 88 15.77 3.47 10.85
CA VAL A 88 15.17 3.36 9.51
C VAL A 88 14.06 4.38 9.35
N THR A 89 14.11 5.16 8.27
CA THR A 89 13.07 6.13 7.92
C THR A 89 12.46 5.78 6.57
N VAL A 90 11.16 5.53 6.54
CA VAL A 90 10.43 5.31 5.29
C VAL A 90 10.35 6.62 4.52
N LYS A 91 10.96 6.65 3.33
CA LYS A 91 10.93 7.81 2.43
C LYS A 91 9.68 7.83 1.53
N GLY A 92 9.07 6.66 1.31
CA GLY A 92 7.91 6.49 0.47
C GLY A 92 7.68 5.01 0.15
N GLY A 93 6.59 4.70 -0.55
CA GLY A 93 6.24 3.34 -0.95
C GLY A 93 4.90 3.28 -1.67
N GLY A 94 4.53 2.09 -2.13
CA GLY A 94 3.26 1.84 -2.79
C GLY A 94 2.89 0.36 -2.80
N TYR A 95 1.59 0.09 -2.92
CA TYR A 95 1.05 -1.24 -3.10
C TYR A 95 0.72 -1.47 -4.57
N PHE A 96 1.23 -2.57 -5.11
CA PHE A 96 1.11 -2.89 -6.53
C PHE A 96 0.53 -4.29 -6.69
N PHE A 97 -0.23 -4.46 -7.77
CA PHE A 97 -0.70 -5.76 -8.22
C PHE A 97 0.19 -6.25 -9.36
N LEU A 98 0.68 -7.48 -9.26
CA LEU A 98 1.43 -8.14 -10.32
C LEU A 98 0.50 -9.09 -11.08
N PRO A 99 -0.14 -8.65 -12.17
CA PRO A 99 -0.97 -9.51 -12.99
C PRO A 99 -0.14 -10.64 -13.64
N SER A 100 -0.81 -11.73 -13.99
CA SER A 100 -0.18 -12.78 -14.81
C SER A 100 0.19 -12.25 -16.20
N ILE A 101 1.16 -12.89 -16.85
CA ILE A 101 1.56 -12.57 -18.24
C ILE A 101 0.36 -12.63 -19.19
N ARG A 102 -0.56 -13.59 -19.00
CA ARG A 102 -1.80 -13.67 -19.80
C ARG A 102 -2.69 -12.46 -19.58
N ALA A 103 -2.89 -12.04 -18.34
CA ALA A 103 -3.70 -10.86 -18.02
C ALA A 103 -3.08 -9.57 -18.62
N LEU A 104 -1.75 -9.44 -18.60
CA LEU A 104 -1.06 -8.36 -19.31
C LEU A 104 -1.31 -8.39 -20.82
N GLY A 105 -1.25 -9.58 -21.45
CA GLY A 105 -1.57 -9.75 -22.87
C GLY A 105 -3.02 -9.35 -23.22
N HIS A 106 -3.96 -9.67 -22.33
CA HIS A 106 -5.35 -9.21 -22.48
C HIS A 106 -5.47 -7.68 -22.34
N LEU A 107 -4.81 -7.06 -21.35
CA LEU A 107 -4.84 -5.61 -21.19
C LEU A 107 -4.22 -4.87 -22.39
N ALA A 108 -3.15 -5.41 -22.96
CA ALA A 108 -2.49 -4.83 -24.12
C ALA A 108 -3.37 -4.87 -25.40
N THR A 109 -4.23 -5.88 -25.53
CA THR A 109 -5.10 -6.06 -26.71
C THR A 109 -6.51 -5.51 -26.51
N ALA A 110 -6.97 -5.36 -25.27
CA ALA A 110 -8.30 -4.84 -24.93
C ALA A 110 -8.55 -3.41 -25.44
N GLY A 111 -7.49 -2.60 -25.59
CA GLY A 111 -7.60 -1.26 -26.18
C GLY A 111 -7.92 -1.26 -27.69
N ALA A 112 -7.58 -2.33 -28.41
CA ALA A 112 -7.82 -2.42 -29.85
C ALA A 112 -9.27 -2.79 -30.21
N GLY A 113 -10.01 -3.43 -29.29
CA GLY A 113 -11.41 -3.85 -29.52
C GLY A 113 -12.49 -2.96 -28.88
N ALA A 114 -12.10 -1.90 -28.16
CA ALA A 114 -13.04 -0.97 -27.53
C ALA A 114 -13.51 0.15 -28.47
N ALA A 115 -12.73 0.46 -29.52
CA ALA A 115 -13.09 1.47 -30.52
C ALA A 115 -14.25 1.05 -31.45
N GLU A 116 -14.62 -0.23 -31.46
CA GLU A 116 -15.65 -0.79 -32.37
C GLU A 116 -16.93 -1.25 -31.66
N ARG A 117 -17.22 -0.70 -30.47
CA ARG A 117 -18.55 -0.87 -29.85
C ARG A 117 -19.34 0.42 -30.01
N THR A 118 -19.92 0.61 -31.19
CA THR A 118 -21.02 1.57 -31.39
C THR A 118 -22.09 1.28 -30.33
N PRO A 119 -22.54 2.26 -29.53
CA PRO A 119 -23.58 2.03 -28.55
C PRO A 119 -24.82 1.53 -29.27
N ARG A 120 -25.26 0.30 -28.97
CA ARG A 120 -26.56 -0.19 -29.44
C ARG A 120 -27.62 0.68 -28.74
N PRO A 121 -28.52 1.37 -29.48
CA PRO A 121 -29.58 2.13 -28.83
C PRO A 121 -30.42 1.19 -27.96
N PRO A 122 -30.94 1.67 -26.81
CA PRO A 122 -31.73 0.84 -25.92
C PRO A 122 -32.93 0.27 -26.67
N SER A 123 -33.09 -1.06 -26.63
CA SER A 123 -34.28 -1.72 -27.16
C SER A 123 -35.46 -1.40 -26.24
N ILE A 124 -36.34 -0.50 -26.69
CA ILE A 124 -37.63 -0.27 -26.04
C ILE A 124 -38.52 -1.48 -26.37
N PRO A 125 -39.02 -2.25 -25.38
CA PRO A 125 -39.99 -3.31 -25.65
C PRO A 125 -41.31 -2.70 -26.19
N PRO A 126 -42.05 -3.40 -27.07
CA PRO A 126 -43.15 -2.84 -27.86
C PRO A 126 -44.38 -2.35 -27.05
N GLU A 127 -44.39 -2.46 -25.73
CA GLU A 127 -45.55 -2.13 -24.90
C GLU A 127 -45.49 -0.76 -24.21
N ARG A 128 -44.45 0.06 -24.43
CA ARG A 128 -44.33 1.39 -23.80
C ARG A 128 -44.23 2.56 -24.78
N ALA A 129 -44.91 2.45 -25.92
CA ALA A 129 -45.20 3.60 -26.77
C ALA A 129 -46.65 4.05 -26.55
N ILE A 130 -46.90 4.81 -25.48
CA ILE A 130 -48.13 5.60 -25.35
C ILE A 130 -47.74 7.07 -25.10
N THR A 131 -47.76 7.82 -26.19
CA THR A 131 -48.26 9.18 -26.36
C THR A 131 -47.82 10.28 -25.38
N ALA A 132 -46.92 11.15 -25.85
CA ALA A 132 -46.96 12.58 -25.58
C ALA A 132 -46.22 13.35 -26.68
N ALA A 133 -46.87 13.52 -27.84
CA ALA A 133 -46.52 14.54 -28.81
C ALA A 133 -47.79 15.34 -29.13
N SER A 134 -47.61 16.65 -29.31
CA SER A 134 -48.56 17.69 -29.70
C SER A 134 -49.36 18.37 -28.58
N ILE A 135 -48.72 19.30 -27.86
CA ILE A 135 -49.36 20.59 -27.58
C ILE A 135 -48.82 21.55 -28.65
N THR A 136 -49.61 21.75 -29.69
CA THR A 136 -49.38 22.78 -30.70
C THR A 136 -50.26 23.97 -30.32
N ASP A 137 -49.62 25.09 -30.00
CA ASP A 137 -50.20 26.43 -30.08
C ASP A 137 -50.55 26.74 -31.55
N PRO A 138 -51.65 27.48 -31.80
CA PRO A 138 -51.48 28.63 -32.69
C PRO A 138 -52.30 29.86 -32.24
N GLY A 139 -51.63 31.00 -32.15
CA GLY A 139 -52.27 32.32 -31.97
C GLY A 139 -52.84 32.95 -33.25
N GLY A 140 -53.67 33.99 -33.09
CA GLY A 140 -53.87 35.07 -34.08
C GLY A 140 -55.25 35.75 -34.10
N PRO A 141 -55.38 37.05 -34.47
CA PRO A 141 -56.27 38.06 -33.84
C PRO A 141 -57.31 38.66 -34.85
N PRO A 142 -57.82 39.92 -34.82
CA PRO A 142 -57.40 41.18 -34.15
C PRO A 142 -58.00 41.46 -32.75
#